data_AF-A0A1G6V541-F1
#
_entry.id   AF-A0A1G6V541-F1
#
_cell.length_a   1.000
_cell.length_b   1.000
_cell.length_c   1.000
_cell.angle_alpha   90.00
_cell.angle_beta   90.00
_cell.angle_gamma   90.00
#
_symmetry.space_group_name_H-M   'P 1'
#
loop_
_entity.id
_entity.type
_entity.pdbx_description
1 polymer ?
#
loop_
_entity_poly.entity_id
_entity_poly.type
_entity_poly.pdbx_seq_one_letter_code
_entity_poly.pdbx_strand_id
1 'polypeptide(L)'
;MKTLRRHCSAVISLSVLVIFTLALSCTDHDVAVNLPESECVAVDGSPRLYPCEFVIESITFLGNAGAELGMVTGSSQNISLSRFLAKSNTNTGSVAGTNGAAKFDLRMRIKRVASPSFPVAVGYLLGYTHNGAGKMILHTPSLPGDTYGERTKIGSPLTLDMPIGDSRDVTFEQTFPYELINTGPTGVKPFAFFDVTSYFLDNDVTTLQFNRMVLPYFYVGSVVEAYYEKLGIRIID
;
A
#
# COMPACT_ATOMS: atom_id res chain seq x y z
N MET A 1 46.98 73.70 -25.07
CA MET A 1 45.89 73.63 -26.07
C MET A 1 45.87 72.24 -26.72
N LYS A 2 44.91 71.40 -26.32
CA LYS A 2 44.22 70.40 -27.16
C LYS A 2 43.02 69.89 -26.36
N THR A 3 41.92 69.81 -27.08
CA THR A 3 40.52 69.78 -26.64
C THR A 3 39.97 68.36 -26.56
N LEU A 4 39.02 68.17 -25.63
CA LEU A 4 37.80 67.34 -25.73
C LEU A 4 37.93 65.82 -25.96
N ARG A 5 37.41 65.03 -25.01
CA ARG A 5 36.10 64.32 -25.17
C ARG A 5 35.66 63.62 -23.88
N ARG A 6 34.40 63.90 -23.52
CA ARG A 6 33.56 63.15 -22.57
C ARG A 6 33.40 61.70 -23.03
N HIS A 7 33.33 60.76 -22.08
CA HIS A 7 32.27 59.75 -22.05
C HIS A 7 32.01 59.33 -20.59
N CYS A 8 30.91 59.83 -20.03
CA CYS A 8 30.10 59.07 -19.09
C CYS A 8 29.58 57.85 -19.85
N SER A 9 29.85 56.64 -19.36
CA SER A 9 28.99 55.49 -19.60
C SER A 9 29.03 54.62 -18.36
N ALA A 10 27.83 54.37 -17.86
CA ALA A 10 27.53 53.58 -16.68
C ALA A 10 28.17 52.19 -16.78
N VAL A 11 29.06 51.88 -15.84
CA VAL A 11 29.42 50.50 -15.49
C VAL A 11 29.00 50.28 -14.04
N ILE A 12 27.69 50.39 -13.81
CA ILE A 12 27.03 49.76 -12.67
C ILE A 12 26.14 48.69 -13.29
N SER A 13 26.77 47.64 -13.81
CA SER A 13 26.08 46.50 -14.38
C SER A 13 27.00 45.30 -14.21
N LEU A 14 26.78 44.55 -13.12
CA LEU A 14 26.79 43.08 -13.06
C LEU A 14 26.91 42.49 -11.63
N SER A 15 26.89 43.29 -10.57
CA SER A 15 27.20 42.76 -9.22
C SER A 15 26.01 42.63 -8.26
N VAL A 16 24.80 43.07 -8.63
CA VAL A 16 23.65 43.12 -7.69
C VAL A 16 22.50 42.16 -8.07
N LEU A 17 22.53 41.55 -9.26
CA LEU A 17 21.46 40.63 -9.70
C LEU A 17 21.68 39.15 -9.33
N VAL A 18 22.83 38.80 -8.74
CA VAL A 18 23.18 37.40 -8.37
C VAL A 18 22.89 37.10 -6.90
N ILE A 19 22.60 38.12 -6.08
CA ILE A 19 22.36 37.93 -4.63
C ILE A 19 20.85 37.76 -4.31
N PHE A 20 19.96 38.03 -5.28
CA PHE A 20 18.51 37.84 -5.16
C PHE A 20 17.97 36.61 -5.92
N THR A 21 18.82 35.67 -6.33
CA THR A 21 18.42 34.25 -6.47
C THR A 21 18.54 33.51 -5.13
N LEU A 22 18.30 34.26 -4.06
CA LEU A 22 17.71 33.78 -2.82
C LEU A 22 16.67 32.70 -3.14
N ALA A 23 16.94 31.53 -2.56
CA ALA A 23 15.98 30.97 -1.62
C ALA A 23 14.65 30.48 -2.21
N LEU A 24 14.65 29.97 -3.44
CA LEU A 24 13.73 28.89 -3.80
C LEU A 24 14.36 27.57 -3.37
N SER A 25 14.29 27.40 -2.05
CA SER A 25 14.27 26.14 -1.31
C SER A 25 14.67 24.88 -2.08
N CYS A 26 15.97 24.58 -2.11
CA CYS A 26 16.34 23.27 -1.59
C CYS A 26 15.99 23.31 -0.10
N THR A 27 14.73 23.03 0.24
CA THR A 27 14.50 22.32 1.50
C THR A 27 15.17 20.98 1.28
N ASP A 28 16.47 20.95 1.56
CA ASP A 28 17.18 19.75 1.91
C ASP A 28 16.32 19.17 3.04
N HIS A 29 15.47 18.21 2.69
CA HIS A 29 14.77 17.46 3.70
C HIS A 29 15.91 16.79 4.45
N ASP A 30 16.15 17.21 5.69
CA ASP A 30 16.92 16.43 6.66
C ASP A 30 16.23 15.06 6.75
N VAL A 31 16.57 14.16 5.83
CA VAL A 31 16.24 12.77 5.93
C VAL A 31 17.07 12.30 7.11
N ALA A 32 16.40 11.92 8.19
CA ALA A 32 17.09 11.36 9.35
C ALA A 32 18.10 10.31 8.84
N VAL A 33 19.39 10.52 9.12
CA VAL A 33 20.55 9.78 8.57
C VAL A 33 20.56 8.28 8.95
N ASN A 34 19.49 7.75 9.52
CA ASN A 34 19.33 6.35 9.90
C ASN A 34 17.88 5.86 9.74
N LEU A 35 17.21 6.18 8.63
CA LEU A 35 16.14 5.31 8.18
C LEU A 35 16.80 4.32 7.21
N PRO A 36 16.73 3.00 7.44
CA PRO A 36 17.24 2.07 6.45
C PRO A 36 16.53 2.41 5.15
N GLU A 37 17.27 2.82 4.12
CA GLU A 37 16.78 2.70 2.75
C GLU A 37 16.23 1.28 2.70
N SER A 38 14.92 1.14 2.49
CA SER A 38 14.28 -0.15 2.69
C SER A 38 15.02 -1.16 1.82
N GLU A 39 15.76 -2.08 2.44
CA GLU A 39 16.36 -3.23 1.76
C GLU A 39 15.23 -4.19 1.37
N CYS A 40 14.29 -3.67 0.60
CA CYS A 40 13.18 -4.43 0.07
C CYS A 40 13.75 -5.37 -0.96
N VAL A 41 13.71 -6.64 -0.61
CA VAL A 41 13.99 -7.71 -1.54
C VAL A 41 12.78 -7.91 -2.45
N ALA A 42 13.04 -8.31 -3.68
CA ALA A 42 12.03 -8.84 -4.57
C ALA A 42 11.46 -10.14 -3.99
N VAL A 43 10.38 -10.67 -4.58
CA VAL A 43 9.73 -11.89 -4.06
C VAL A 43 10.64 -13.13 -4.07
N ASP A 44 11.73 -13.10 -4.85
CA ASP A 44 12.73 -14.16 -4.93
C ASP A 44 13.92 -13.95 -3.99
N GLY A 45 13.90 -12.90 -3.16
CA GLY A 45 14.97 -12.54 -2.22
C GLY A 45 16.10 -11.71 -2.83
N SER A 46 16.09 -11.45 -4.15
CA SER A 46 17.09 -10.58 -4.77
C SER A 46 16.88 -9.11 -4.39
N PRO A 47 17.92 -8.26 -4.38
CA PRO A 47 17.73 -6.83 -4.20
C PRO A 47 16.86 -6.24 -5.31
N ARG A 48 15.89 -5.40 -4.95
CA ARG A 48 15.13 -4.62 -5.95
C ARG A 48 16.02 -3.55 -6.56
N LEU A 49 15.70 -3.15 -7.79
CA LEU A 49 16.37 -2.02 -8.48
C LEU A 49 16.05 -0.65 -7.87
N TYR A 50 15.13 -0.58 -6.91
CA TYR A 50 14.70 0.64 -6.24
C TYR A 50 14.11 0.30 -4.86
N PRO A 51 14.20 1.23 -3.89
CA PRO A 51 13.66 1.01 -2.55
C PRO A 51 12.12 1.01 -2.55
N CYS A 52 11.50 0.31 -1.60
CA CYS A 52 10.09 0.53 -1.29
C CYS A 52 9.89 1.95 -0.75
N GLU A 53 8.85 2.63 -1.22
CA GLU A 53 8.51 3.96 -0.71
C GLU A 53 7.86 3.88 0.69
N PHE A 54 7.16 2.78 0.99
CA PHE A 54 6.37 2.63 2.22
C PHE A 54 6.52 1.27 2.90
N VAL A 55 6.11 1.25 4.18
CA VAL A 55 5.91 0.04 4.98
C VAL A 55 4.48 0.07 5.53
N ILE A 56 3.78 -1.07 5.46
CA ILE A 56 2.51 -1.26 6.18
C ILE A 56 2.87 -1.70 7.61
N GLU A 57 2.78 -0.78 8.58
CA GLU A 57 3.17 -1.04 9.97
C GLU A 57 2.17 -1.96 10.67
N SER A 58 0.88 -1.70 10.46
CA SER A 58 -0.20 -2.47 11.07
C SER A 58 -1.50 -2.37 10.29
N ILE A 59 -2.38 -3.33 10.53
CA ILE A 59 -3.77 -3.32 10.08
C ILE A 59 -4.66 -3.56 11.30
N THR A 60 -5.48 -2.58 11.65
CA THR A 60 -6.49 -2.70 12.71
C THR A 60 -7.84 -3.04 12.09
N PHE A 61 -8.51 -4.06 12.64
CA PHE A 61 -9.85 -4.47 12.24
C PHE A 61 -10.88 -3.82 13.15
N LEU A 62 -11.87 -3.17 12.52
CA LEU A 62 -12.92 -2.43 13.19
C LEU A 62 -14.27 -3.09 12.87
N GLY A 63 -15.02 -3.38 13.93
CA GLY A 63 -16.37 -3.92 13.88
C GLY A 63 -17.42 -2.85 13.71
N ASN A 64 -18.67 -3.23 13.97
CA ASN A 64 -19.79 -2.30 13.97
C ASN A 64 -19.52 -1.14 14.95
N ALA A 65 -19.98 0.07 14.57
CA ALA A 65 -19.73 1.32 15.28
C ALA A 65 -18.24 1.69 15.50
N GLY A 66 -17.32 1.09 14.74
CA GLY A 66 -15.89 1.41 14.80
C GLY A 66 -15.15 0.77 15.99
N ALA A 67 -15.75 -0.23 16.66
CA ALA A 67 -15.11 -0.94 17.77
C ALA A 67 -13.88 -1.72 17.28
N GLU A 68 -12.74 -1.55 17.96
CA GLU A 68 -11.52 -2.28 17.61
C GLU A 68 -11.63 -3.76 18.00
N LEU A 69 -11.50 -4.65 17.01
CA LEU A 69 -11.58 -6.11 17.19
C LEU A 69 -10.20 -6.75 17.33
N GLY A 70 -9.17 -6.08 16.82
CA GLY A 70 -7.79 -6.52 16.91
C GLY A 70 -6.89 -5.80 15.92
N MET A 71 -5.59 -5.92 16.14
CA MET A 71 -4.56 -5.34 15.30
C MET A 71 -3.53 -6.40 14.92
N VAL A 72 -3.14 -6.42 13.66
CA VAL A 72 -2.08 -7.27 13.12
C VAL A 72 -0.89 -6.41 12.69
N THR A 73 0.29 -6.98 12.80
CA THR A 73 1.59 -6.36 12.52
C THR A 73 2.48 -7.36 11.80
N GLY A 74 3.60 -6.95 11.22
CA GLY A 74 4.53 -7.88 10.57
C GLY A 74 4.92 -9.10 11.42
N SER A 75 4.94 -8.96 12.76
CA SER A 75 5.20 -10.05 13.71
C SER A 75 3.99 -10.94 14.06
N SER A 76 2.76 -10.49 13.77
CA SER A 76 1.51 -11.20 14.05
C SER A 76 0.60 -11.16 12.84
N GLN A 77 0.59 -12.24 12.07
CA GLN A 77 -0.13 -12.33 10.79
C GLN A 77 -1.38 -13.20 10.87
N ASN A 78 -2.06 -13.27 12.03
CA ASN A 78 -3.32 -14.02 12.15
C ASN A 78 -4.35 -13.22 12.95
N ILE A 79 -5.61 -13.27 12.52
CA ILE A 79 -6.74 -12.70 13.26
C ILE A 79 -8.00 -13.56 13.14
N SER A 80 -8.78 -13.60 14.23
CA SER A 80 -10.10 -14.21 14.26
C SER A 80 -11.15 -13.14 14.46
N LEU A 81 -12.13 -13.06 13.57
CA LEU A 81 -13.16 -12.04 13.53
C LEU A 81 -14.53 -12.68 13.71
N SER A 82 -15.28 -12.28 14.73
CA SER A 82 -16.67 -12.71 14.89
C SER A 82 -17.54 -12.06 13.83
N ARG A 83 -18.30 -12.87 13.07
CA ARG A 83 -19.27 -12.38 12.09
C ARG A 83 -20.42 -11.59 12.71
N PHE A 84 -20.66 -11.72 14.03
CA PHE A 84 -21.68 -10.94 14.74
C PHE A 84 -21.22 -9.55 15.14
N LEU A 85 -19.90 -9.31 15.15
CA LEU A 85 -19.31 -7.99 15.39
C LEU A 85 -19.07 -7.21 14.08
N ALA A 86 -19.36 -7.80 12.93
CA ALA A 86 -19.24 -7.18 11.63
C ALA A 86 -20.17 -5.95 11.49
N LYS A 87 -19.75 -4.97 10.70
CA LYS A 87 -20.56 -3.81 10.32
C LYS A 87 -21.82 -4.23 9.55
N SER A 88 -21.69 -5.28 8.73
CA SER A 88 -22.82 -5.97 8.12
C SER A 88 -22.52 -7.46 8.00
N ASN A 89 -23.53 -8.28 8.25
CA ASN A 89 -23.45 -9.73 8.06
C ASN A 89 -24.69 -10.19 7.27
N THR A 90 -24.48 -10.81 6.11
CA THR A 90 -25.59 -11.27 5.24
C THR A 90 -26.23 -12.58 5.69
N ASN A 91 -25.62 -13.34 6.60
CA ASN A 91 -26.17 -14.61 7.09
C ASN A 91 -25.86 -14.78 8.59
N THR A 92 -26.86 -14.59 9.45
CA THR A 92 -26.77 -14.79 10.90
C THR A 92 -27.29 -16.17 11.35
N GLY A 93 -27.63 -17.05 10.40
CA GLY A 93 -28.17 -18.37 10.68
C GLY A 93 -27.12 -19.42 11.04
N SER A 94 -27.57 -20.66 11.18
CA SER A 94 -26.78 -21.82 11.58
C SER A 94 -27.03 -23.05 10.71
N VAL A 95 -27.37 -22.85 9.42
CA VAL A 95 -27.65 -23.93 8.47
C VAL A 95 -26.40 -24.24 7.67
N ALA A 96 -25.93 -25.49 7.73
CA ALA A 96 -24.76 -25.93 6.97
C ALA A 96 -25.01 -25.87 5.45
N GLY A 97 -23.97 -25.57 4.68
CA GLY A 97 -24.01 -25.37 3.23
C GLY A 97 -24.57 -24.02 2.79
N THR A 98 -24.81 -23.09 3.73
CA THR A 98 -25.25 -21.73 3.39
C THR A 98 -24.09 -20.75 3.42
N ASN A 99 -24.10 -19.80 2.48
CA ASN A 99 -23.05 -18.79 2.35
C ASN A 99 -23.44 -17.50 3.08
N GLY A 100 -22.43 -16.74 3.49
CA GLY A 100 -22.57 -15.42 4.06
C GLY A 100 -21.38 -14.55 3.74
N ALA A 101 -21.48 -13.28 4.12
CA ALA A 101 -20.42 -12.30 3.98
C ALA A 101 -20.44 -11.36 5.17
N ALA A 102 -19.30 -11.24 5.83
CA ALA A 102 -19.09 -10.34 6.96
C ALA A 102 -18.24 -9.15 6.48
N LYS A 103 -18.73 -7.92 6.69
CA LYS A 103 -18.03 -6.69 6.32
C LYS A 103 -17.43 -6.03 7.55
N PHE A 104 -16.16 -5.64 7.46
CA PHE A 104 -15.44 -4.89 8.49
C PHE A 104 -14.81 -3.64 7.87
N ASP A 105 -14.61 -2.62 8.72
CA ASP A 105 -13.73 -1.50 8.37
C ASP A 105 -12.30 -1.89 8.77
N LEU A 106 -11.33 -1.66 7.91
CA LEU A 106 -9.91 -1.88 8.18
C LEU A 106 -9.22 -0.52 8.21
N ARG A 107 -8.41 -0.29 9.23
CA ARG A 107 -7.53 0.87 9.34
C ARG A 107 -6.08 0.39 9.20
N MET A 108 -5.48 0.70 8.06
CA MET A 108 -4.10 0.37 7.75
C MET A 108 -3.20 1.55 8.08
N ARG A 109 -2.19 1.33 8.92
CA ARG A 109 -1.18 2.33 9.23
C ARG A 109 0.01 2.17 8.29
N ILE A 110 0.24 3.18 7.46
CA ILE A 110 1.28 3.18 6.42
C ILE A 110 2.34 4.18 6.83
N LYS A 111 3.61 3.78 6.80
CA LYS A 111 4.77 4.64 7.06
C LYS A 111 5.57 4.86 5.79
N ARG A 112 6.02 6.10 5.55
CA ARG A 112 6.90 6.41 4.43
C ARG A 112 8.34 6.19 4.86
N VAL A 113 9.09 5.46 4.07
CA VAL A 113 10.49 5.11 4.37
C VAL A 113 11.46 5.58 3.29
N ALA A 114 10.98 5.89 2.09
CA ALA A 114 11.78 6.49 1.03
C ALA A 114 10.99 7.53 0.22
N SER A 115 11.73 8.34 -0.56
CA SER A 115 11.14 9.21 -1.58
C SER A 115 10.63 8.39 -2.77
N PRO A 116 9.68 8.92 -3.57
CA PRO A 116 9.16 8.18 -4.69
C PRO A 116 10.25 7.89 -5.72
N SER A 117 10.40 6.62 -6.10
CA SER A 117 11.40 6.23 -7.11
C SER A 117 10.95 6.64 -8.51
N PHE A 118 9.63 6.79 -8.69
CA PHE A 118 9.00 7.20 -9.93
C PHE A 118 7.97 8.31 -9.66
N PRO A 119 7.75 9.23 -10.62
CA PRO A 119 6.71 10.26 -10.48
C PRO A 119 5.35 9.64 -10.21
N VAL A 120 4.65 10.15 -9.20
CA VAL A 120 3.25 9.79 -8.92
C VAL A 120 2.36 10.69 -9.76
N ALA A 121 1.53 10.11 -10.64
CA ALA A 121 0.69 10.92 -11.53
C ALA A 121 -0.74 11.09 -10.97
N VAL A 122 -1.36 9.99 -10.55
CA VAL A 122 -2.72 9.95 -10.02
C VAL A 122 -2.75 9.72 -8.51
N GLY A 123 -1.80 8.94 -7.98
CA GLY A 123 -1.75 8.58 -6.57
C GLY A 123 -1.44 7.10 -6.36
N TYR A 124 -1.49 6.66 -5.10
CA TYR A 124 -1.18 5.29 -4.74
C TYR A 124 -2.45 4.43 -4.70
N LEU A 125 -2.39 3.25 -5.30
CA LEU A 125 -3.50 2.31 -5.34
C LEU A 125 -3.32 1.24 -4.27
N LEU A 126 -4.24 1.20 -3.31
CA LEU A 126 -4.32 0.10 -2.36
C LEU A 126 -4.99 -1.10 -3.03
N GLY A 127 -4.47 -2.30 -2.79
CA GLY A 127 -5.07 -3.53 -3.27
C GLY A 127 -4.81 -4.71 -2.35
N TYR A 128 -5.52 -5.80 -2.64
CA TYR A 128 -5.35 -7.07 -1.96
C TYR A 128 -5.46 -8.25 -2.92
N THR A 129 -5.04 -9.41 -2.45
CA THR A 129 -5.19 -10.68 -3.14
C THR A 129 -5.31 -11.83 -2.15
N HIS A 130 -5.99 -12.89 -2.56
CA HIS A 130 -6.11 -14.12 -1.79
C HIS A 130 -5.08 -15.13 -2.29
N ASN A 131 -4.07 -15.38 -1.46
CA ASN A 131 -2.94 -16.23 -1.84
C ASN A 131 -2.68 -17.30 -0.77
N GLY A 132 -3.67 -18.18 -0.57
CA GLY A 132 -3.58 -19.30 0.37
C GLY A 132 -2.50 -20.32 0.02
N ALA A 133 -2.11 -20.42 -1.25
CA ALA A 133 -1.08 -21.37 -1.70
C ALA A 133 0.37 -20.84 -1.53
N GLY A 134 0.54 -19.60 -1.07
CA GLY A 134 1.86 -18.97 -0.94
C GLY A 134 2.61 -18.81 -2.26
N LYS A 135 1.89 -18.79 -3.40
CA LYS A 135 2.47 -18.64 -4.73
C LYS A 135 2.86 -17.19 -4.98
N MET A 136 3.89 -16.92 -5.75
CA MET A 136 4.19 -15.54 -6.13
C MET A 136 3.06 -14.99 -7.01
N ILE A 137 2.56 -13.79 -6.70
CA ILE A 137 1.39 -13.19 -7.35
C ILE A 137 1.82 -12.54 -8.67
N LEU A 138 1.14 -12.87 -9.76
CA LEU A 138 1.49 -12.41 -11.10
C LEU A 138 0.88 -11.05 -11.41
N HIS A 139 1.47 -10.36 -12.39
CA HIS A 139 0.85 -9.19 -13.01
C HIS A 139 -0.31 -9.50 -13.96
N THR A 140 -0.47 -10.77 -14.36
CA THR A 140 -1.33 -11.17 -15.47
C THR A 140 -2.81 -10.87 -15.21
N PRO A 141 -3.56 -10.31 -16.19
CA PRO A 141 -5.01 -10.41 -16.22
C PRO A 141 -5.40 -11.90 -16.21
N SER A 142 -6.42 -12.27 -15.44
CA SER A 142 -6.90 -13.65 -15.35
C SER A 142 -7.49 -14.10 -16.69
N LEU A 143 -8.13 -13.16 -17.40
CA LEU A 143 -8.79 -13.36 -18.68
C LEU A 143 -8.78 -12.07 -19.53
N PRO A 144 -8.95 -12.17 -20.87
CA PRO A 144 -9.19 -11.00 -21.72
C PRO A 144 -10.48 -10.28 -21.30
N GLY A 145 -10.37 -9.03 -20.86
CA GLY A 145 -11.50 -8.23 -20.36
C GLY A 145 -11.50 -8.00 -18.84
N ASP A 146 -10.67 -8.72 -18.08
CA ASP A 146 -10.49 -8.47 -16.66
C ASP A 146 -9.51 -7.33 -16.39
N THR A 147 -9.86 -6.48 -15.43
CA THR A 147 -8.94 -5.49 -14.86
C THR A 147 -8.15 -6.15 -13.73
N TYR A 148 -7.03 -6.83 -14.07
CA TYR A 148 -6.08 -7.48 -13.16
C TYR A 148 -6.62 -8.72 -12.42
N GLY A 149 -6.23 -9.92 -12.85
CA GLY A 149 -6.94 -11.15 -12.47
C GLY A 149 -6.63 -11.79 -11.13
N GLU A 150 -5.51 -11.41 -10.52
CA GLU A 150 -5.09 -11.96 -9.24
C GLU A 150 -5.12 -10.88 -8.15
N ARG A 151 -5.72 -9.72 -8.42
CA ARG A 151 -5.64 -8.54 -7.56
C ARG A 151 -6.94 -7.75 -7.58
N THR A 152 -7.41 -7.36 -6.40
CA THR A 152 -8.55 -6.46 -6.25
C THR A 152 -8.06 -5.11 -5.75
N LYS A 153 -8.41 -4.04 -6.47
CA LYS A 153 -8.14 -2.66 -6.02
C LYS A 153 -9.19 -2.24 -5.01
N ILE A 154 -8.76 -1.50 -4.00
CA ILE A 154 -9.61 -0.96 -2.95
C ILE A 154 -9.79 0.54 -3.18
N GLY A 155 -11.02 0.96 -3.44
CA GLY A 155 -11.38 2.38 -3.50
C GLY A 155 -10.67 3.18 -4.61
N SER A 156 -10.57 4.48 -4.39
CA SER A 156 -9.88 5.43 -5.27
C SER A 156 -8.39 5.53 -4.94
N PRO A 157 -7.56 6.05 -5.88
CA PRO A 157 -6.18 6.42 -5.59
C PRO A 157 -6.06 7.28 -4.32
N LEU A 158 -5.04 6.99 -3.53
CA LEU A 158 -4.71 7.63 -2.26
C LEU A 158 -3.61 8.66 -2.46
N THR A 159 -3.80 9.85 -1.89
CA THR A 159 -2.73 10.82 -1.74
C THR A 159 -1.95 10.50 -0.46
N LEU A 160 -0.66 10.18 -0.59
CA LEU A 160 0.24 9.86 0.52
C LEU A 160 1.45 10.81 0.51
N ASP A 161 1.16 12.10 0.54
CA ASP A 161 2.08 13.26 0.53
C ASP A 161 2.73 13.55 1.90
N MET A 162 3.10 12.49 2.60
CA MET A 162 3.73 12.58 3.92
C MET A 162 5.27 12.65 3.80
N PRO A 163 5.97 13.36 4.69
CA PRO A 163 7.44 13.29 4.83
C PRO A 163 7.95 11.86 5.07
N ILE A 164 9.22 11.61 4.74
CA ILE A 164 9.89 10.35 5.12
C ILE A 164 9.94 10.26 6.65
N GLY A 165 9.57 9.10 7.20
CA GLY A 165 9.51 8.83 8.63
C GLY A 165 8.11 8.97 9.25
N ASP A 166 7.20 9.70 8.59
CA ASP A 166 5.83 9.88 9.05
C ASP A 166 4.96 8.67 8.74
N SER A 167 3.87 8.51 9.52
CA SER A 167 2.85 7.49 9.33
C SER A 167 1.46 8.11 9.11
N ARG A 168 0.64 7.48 8.27
CA ARG A 168 -0.75 7.87 7.99
C ARG A 168 -1.66 6.66 8.09
N ASP A 169 -2.83 6.86 8.68
CA ASP A 169 -3.88 5.85 8.73
C ASP A 169 -4.78 5.98 7.49
N VAL A 170 -5.00 4.86 6.81
CA VAL A 170 -5.92 4.72 5.67
C VAL A 170 -7.02 3.76 6.09
N THR A 171 -8.28 4.20 6.02
CA THR A 171 -9.44 3.37 6.38
C THR A 171 -10.21 2.96 5.14
N PHE A 172 -10.58 1.69 5.04
CA PHE A 172 -11.36 1.14 3.93
C PHE A 172 -12.26 -0.01 4.38
N GLU A 173 -13.33 -0.25 3.63
CA GLU A 173 -14.23 -1.38 3.86
C GLU A 173 -13.72 -2.65 3.17
N GLN A 174 -13.81 -3.79 3.85
CA GLN A 174 -13.56 -5.08 3.24
C GLN A 174 -14.62 -6.11 3.63
N THR A 175 -15.01 -6.91 2.63
CA THR A 175 -16.00 -7.98 2.79
C THR A 175 -15.28 -9.33 2.78
N PHE A 176 -15.53 -10.14 3.80
CA PHE A 176 -14.97 -11.48 3.97
C PHE A 176 -16.10 -12.49 3.77
N PRO A 177 -16.13 -13.18 2.63
CA PRO A 177 -17.15 -14.18 2.36
C PRO A 177 -16.79 -15.49 3.08
N TYR A 178 -17.81 -16.21 3.54
CA TYR A 178 -17.66 -17.47 4.27
C TYR A 178 -18.80 -18.44 3.95
N GLU A 179 -18.58 -19.71 4.25
CA GLU A 179 -19.57 -20.77 4.21
C GLU A 179 -19.82 -21.31 5.63
N LEU A 180 -21.06 -21.66 5.95
CA LEU A 180 -21.38 -22.39 7.16
C LEU A 180 -21.17 -23.89 6.93
N ILE A 181 -20.17 -24.47 7.58
CA ILE A 181 -19.84 -25.89 7.48
C ILE A 181 -20.23 -26.64 8.74
N ASN A 182 -20.67 -27.89 8.61
CA ASN A 182 -20.90 -28.75 9.75
C ASN A 182 -19.56 -29.38 10.18
N THR A 183 -19.06 -28.98 11.35
CA THR A 183 -17.79 -29.47 11.92
C THR A 183 -18.00 -30.66 12.87
N GLY A 184 -19.17 -31.30 12.81
CA GLY A 184 -19.51 -32.49 13.60
C GLY A 184 -19.85 -32.14 15.05
N PRO A 185 -19.11 -32.63 16.06
CA PRO A 185 -19.45 -32.42 17.48
C PRO A 185 -19.53 -30.95 17.91
N THR A 186 -18.85 -30.05 17.20
CA THR A 186 -18.82 -28.61 17.51
C THR A 186 -19.92 -27.81 16.79
N GLY A 187 -20.78 -28.49 16.03
CA GLY A 187 -21.95 -27.91 15.35
C GLY A 187 -21.63 -27.28 14.00
N VAL A 188 -22.44 -26.29 13.61
CA VAL A 188 -22.24 -25.53 12.38
C VAL A 188 -21.39 -24.30 12.68
N LYS A 189 -20.32 -24.09 11.90
CA LYS A 189 -19.36 -22.99 12.08
C LYS A 189 -19.06 -22.27 10.77
N PRO A 190 -18.81 -20.96 10.81
CA PRO A 190 -18.35 -20.24 9.62
C PRO A 190 -16.92 -20.66 9.27
N PHE A 191 -16.67 -20.78 7.97
CA PHE A 191 -15.38 -21.05 7.36
C PHE A 191 -15.14 -20.03 6.25
N ALA A 192 -14.10 -19.22 6.37
CA ALA A 192 -13.78 -18.20 5.37
C ALA A 192 -13.41 -18.85 4.03
N PHE A 193 -13.90 -18.34 2.90
CA PHE A 193 -13.45 -18.85 1.58
C PHE A 193 -11.98 -18.54 1.32
N PHE A 194 -11.49 -17.44 1.89
CA PHE A 194 -10.12 -16.99 1.78
C PHE A 194 -9.57 -16.76 3.18
N ASP A 195 -8.77 -17.71 3.64
CA ASP A 195 -8.13 -17.70 4.94
C ASP A 195 -6.79 -16.94 4.95
N VAL A 196 -6.23 -16.63 3.77
CA VAL A 196 -4.98 -15.88 3.63
C VAL A 196 -5.14 -14.73 2.63
N THR A 197 -4.82 -13.52 3.07
CA THR A 197 -4.89 -12.30 2.25
C THR A 197 -3.58 -11.53 2.34
N SER A 198 -3.06 -11.07 1.20
CA SER A 198 -1.95 -10.12 1.15
C SER A 198 -2.46 -8.74 0.73
N TYR A 199 -1.87 -7.69 1.28
CA TYR A 199 -2.17 -6.30 0.90
C TYR A 199 -0.95 -5.66 0.27
N PHE A 200 -1.18 -4.74 -0.66
CA PHE A 200 -0.12 -4.02 -1.34
C PHE A 200 -0.53 -2.59 -1.69
N LEU A 201 0.49 -1.74 -1.81
CA LEU A 201 0.35 -0.37 -2.25
C LEU A 201 1.13 -0.20 -3.56
N ASP A 202 0.44 0.14 -4.64
CA ASP A 202 1.04 0.38 -5.95
C ASP A 202 1.17 1.88 -6.21
N ASN A 203 2.30 2.33 -6.75
CA ASN A 203 2.38 3.60 -7.46
C ASN A 203 1.83 3.40 -8.88
N ASP A 204 0.98 4.32 -9.32
CA ASP A 204 0.25 4.23 -10.58
C ASP A 204 1.15 4.21 -11.81
N VAL A 205 2.39 4.73 -11.69
CA VAL A 205 3.39 4.79 -12.76
C VAL A 205 4.44 3.70 -12.65
N THR A 206 4.90 3.36 -11.44
CA THR A 206 5.99 2.38 -11.21
C THR A 206 5.75 1.08 -11.95
N THR A 207 4.52 0.56 -11.90
CA THR A 207 4.20 -0.72 -12.52
C THR A 207 4.41 -0.73 -14.05
N LEU A 208 4.46 0.42 -14.72
CA LEU A 208 4.70 0.56 -16.16
C LEU A 208 6.20 0.62 -16.53
N GLN A 209 7.09 0.78 -15.54
CA GLN A 209 8.52 0.99 -15.76
C GLN A 209 9.31 -0.32 -15.91
N PHE A 210 8.72 -1.45 -15.55
CA PHE A 210 9.37 -2.75 -15.55
C PHE A 210 8.84 -3.67 -16.64
N ASN A 211 9.74 -4.42 -17.29
CA ASN A 211 9.35 -5.50 -18.18
C ASN A 211 8.83 -6.67 -17.37
N ARG A 212 7.50 -6.79 -17.30
CA ARG A 212 6.78 -7.81 -16.52
C ARG A 212 6.88 -9.23 -17.09
N MET A 213 7.67 -9.45 -18.13
CA MET A 213 7.99 -10.78 -18.65
C MET A 213 9.35 -11.31 -18.15
N VAL A 214 10.07 -10.51 -17.36
CA VAL A 214 11.43 -10.84 -16.86
C VAL A 214 11.40 -11.00 -15.34
N LEU A 215 12.08 -12.02 -14.83
CA LEU A 215 12.24 -12.22 -13.39
C LEU A 215 13.14 -11.14 -12.76
N PRO A 216 12.86 -10.71 -11.52
CA PRO A 216 11.70 -11.05 -10.67
C PRO A 216 10.47 -10.16 -10.90
N TYR A 217 10.52 -9.24 -11.88
CA TYR A 217 9.47 -8.25 -12.18
C TYR A 217 8.20 -8.84 -12.81
N PHE A 218 8.19 -10.15 -13.04
CA PHE A 218 6.99 -10.92 -13.33
C PHE A 218 5.97 -10.87 -12.17
N TYR A 219 6.46 -10.66 -10.95
CA TYR A 219 5.69 -10.75 -9.72
C TYR A 219 5.42 -9.37 -9.09
N VAL A 220 4.19 -9.23 -8.58
CA VAL A 220 3.68 -8.00 -8.00
C VAL A 220 4.54 -7.52 -6.83
N GLY A 221 4.90 -8.42 -5.90
CA GLY A 221 5.70 -8.06 -4.74
C GLY A 221 7.08 -7.47 -5.08
N SER A 222 7.58 -7.70 -6.30
CA SER A 222 8.84 -7.15 -6.78
C SER A 222 8.71 -5.71 -7.30
N VAL A 223 7.49 -5.19 -7.47
CA VAL A 223 7.25 -3.86 -8.03
C VAL A 223 6.31 -2.96 -7.22
N VAL A 224 5.78 -3.43 -6.09
CA VAL A 224 4.89 -2.62 -5.24
C VAL A 224 5.67 -1.71 -4.31
N GLU A 225 5.06 -0.62 -3.87
CA GLU A 225 5.71 0.33 -2.95
C GLU A 225 5.59 -0.06 -1.48
N ALA A 226 4.65 -0.96 -1.17
CA ALA A 226 4.57 -1.65 0.11
C ALA A 226 3.91 -3.02 -0.08
N TYR A 227 4.31 -3.99 0.73
CA TYR A 227 3.72 -5.33 0.73
C TYR A 227 3.54 -5.82 2.16
N TYR A 228 2.32 -6.31 2.47
CA TYR A 228 2.02 -7.04 3.69
C TYR A 228 1.64 -8.46 3.32
N GLU A 229 2.51 -9.41 3.63
CA GLU A 229 2.38 -10.79 3.18
C GLU A 229 1.47 -11.62 4.11
N LYS A 230 0.60 -12.45 3.51
CA LYS A 230 -0.04 -13.63 4.13
C LYS A 230 -0.71 -13.39 5.49
N LEU A 231 -1.61 -12.42 5.56
CA LEU A 231 -2.49 -12.28 6.72
C LEU A 231 -3.52 -13.43 6.77
N GLY A 232 -3.39 -14.29 7.77
CA GLY A 232 -4.35 -15.30 8.15
C GLY A 232 -5.62 -14.69 8.75
N ILE A 233 -6.78 -14.97 8.16
CA ILE A 233 -8.08 -14.42 8.59
C ILE A 233 -9.05 -15.58 8.82
N ARG A 234 -9.57 -15.66 10.03
CA ARG A 234 -10.62 -16.62 10.40
C ARG A 234 -11.91 -15.88 10.71
N ILE A 235 -13.01 -16.34 10.14
CA ILE A 235 -14.35 -15.90 10.55
C ILE A 235 -14.86 -16.89 11.59
N ILE A 236 -15.33 -16.38 12.73
CA ILE A 236 -15.89 -17.15 13.83
C ILE A 236 -17.31 -16.67 14.17
N ASP A 237 -18.02 -17.46 14.97
CA ASP A 237 -19.23 -17.02 15.67
C ASP A 237 -18.82 -16.14 16.86
#